data_AF-A0A4U0YUR3-F1
#
_entry.id   AF-A0A4U0YUR3-F1
#
_cell.length_a   1.000
_cell.length_b   1.000
_cell.length_c   1.000
_cell.angle_alpha   90.00
_cell.angle_beta   90.00
_cell.angle_gamma   90.00
#
_symmetry.space_group_name_H-M   'P 1'
#
loop_
_entity.id
_entity.type
_entity.pdbx_description
1 polymer ?
#
loop_
_entity_poly.entity_id
_entity_poly.type
_entity_poly.pdbx_seq_one_letter_code
_entity_poly.pdbx_strand_id
1 'polypeptide(L)'
;MIRLDHLAVAAETLEEGVAAVEAALGVTLAGGGQHGHMGTHNRLLGLGDLYLEVIAVDPAAPAPAWPRWFDLDHFSGPPRLANWVARCDDLDAEIAASPAGIGAPVALS
;
A
#
# COMPACT_ATOMS: atom_id res chain seq x y z
N MET A 1 -19.69 6.27 3.65
CA MET A 1 -18.86 7.06 4.60
C MET A 1 -17.45 6.50 4.56
N ILE A 2 -16.49 7.35 4.22
CA ILE A 2 -15.07 7.02 4.17
C ILE A 2 -14.49 6.94 5.58
N ARG A 3 -13.69 5.91 5.86
CA ARG A 3 -12.99 5.69 7.14
C ARG A 3 -11.53 5.34 6.88
N LEU A 4 -10.61 5.85 7.70
CA LEU A 4 -9.21 5.47 7.62
C LEU A 4 -9.09 3.96 7.79
N ASP A 5 -8.30 3.33 6.93
CA ASP A 5 -8.10 1.88 6.93
C ASP A 5 -6.68 1.51 7.36
N HIS A 6 -5.69 2.07 6.67
CA HIS A 6 -4.28 1.84 7.00
C HIS A 6 -3.37 2.96 6.48
N LEU A 7 -2.13 2.90 6.94
CA LEU A 7 -1.03 3.73 6.52
C LEU A 7 -0.04 2.88 5.71
N ALA A 8 0.52 3.44 4.64
CA ALA A 8 1.46 2.74 3.77
C ALA A 8 2.84 3.41 3.79
N VAL A 9 3.84 2.63 4.21
CA VAL A 9 5.27 2.96 4.11
C VAL A 9 5.79 2.35 2.83
N ALA A 10 6.24 3.19 1.91
CA ALA A 10 6.91 2.75 0.69
C ALA A 10 8.41 2.63 0.92
N ALA A 11 9.04 1.67 0.24
CA ALA A 11 10.48 1.44 0.24
C ALA A 11 10.94 0.93 -1.13
N GLU A 12 12.24 1.07 -1.45
CA GLU A 12 12.81 0.51 -2.69
C GLU A 12 12.82 -1.02 -2.66
N THR A 13 13.01 -1.60 -1.47
CA THR A 13 12.87 -3.05 -1.22
C THR A 13 12.03 -3.30 0.02
N LEU A 14 11.30 -4.41 0.03
CA LEU A 14 10.50 -4.79 1.19
C LEU A 14 11.38 -5.03 2.42
N GLU A 15 12.55 -5.64 2.23
CA GLU A 15 13.51 -5.92 3.28
C GLU A 15 14.01 -4.64 3.96
N GLU A 16 14.36 -3.61 3.18
CA GLU A 16 14.77 -2.30 3.72
C GLU A 16 13.62 -1.62 4.47
N GLY A 17 12.43 -1.64 3.89
CA GLY A 17 11.25 -1.06 4.53
C GLY A 17 10.91 -1.72 5.86
N VAL A 18 10.95 -3.05 5.91
CA VAL A 18 10.73 -3.82 7.15
C VAL A 18 11.79 -3.47 8.17
N ALA A 19 13.07 -3.53 7.81
CA ALA A 19 14.16 -3.22 8.73
C ALA A 19 14.04 -1.81 9.32
N ALA A 20 13.69 -0.82 8.49
CA ALA A 20 13.51 0.56 8.94
C ALA A 20 12.34 0.70 9.93
N VAL A 21 11.19 0.08 9.63
CA VAL A 21 10.01 0.17 10.50
C VAL A 21 10.20 -0.61 11.80
N GLU A 22 10.76 -1.82 11.75
CA GLU A 22 11.05 -2.61 12.95
C GLU A 22 12.05 -1.88 13.86
N ALA A 23 13.09 -1.25 13.28
CA ALA A 23 14.04 -0.45 14.04
C ALA A 23 13.38 0.79 14.69
N ALA A 24 12.44 1.43 14.00
CA ALA A 24 11.75 2.62 14.49
C ALA A 24 10.72 2.30 15.59
N LEU A 25 10.01 1.18 15.48
CA LEU A 25 8.88 0.84 16.35
C LEU A 25 9.21 -0.23 17.40
N GLY A 26 10.32 -0.96 17.25
CA GLY A 26 10.74 -2.01 18.17
C GLY A 26 9.86 -3.27 18.15
N VAL A 27 9.08 -3.46 17.08
CA VAL A 27 8.16 -4.59 16.91
C VAL A 27 8.37 -5.24 15.55
N THR A 28 8.28 -6.57 15.51
CA THR A 28 8.43 -7.35 14.27
C THR A 28 7.18 -7.28 13.41
N LEU A 29 7.34 -7.04 12.11
CA LEU A 29 6.27 -7.10 11.14
C LEU A 29 5.94 -8.56 10.83
N ALA A 30 4.67 -8.85 10.56
CA ALA A 30 4.20 -10.20 10.29
C ALA A 30 3.25 -10.24 9.08
N GLY A 31 2.97 -11.45 8.61
CA GLY A 31 2.02 -11.68 7.52
C GLY A 31 2.42 -11.00 6.21
N GLY A 32 1.46 -10.38 5.55
CA GLY A 32 1.60 -9.80 4.21
C GLY A 32 1.37 -10.81 3.09
N GLY A 33 1.63 -10.37 1.86
CA GLY A 33 1.34 -11.11 0.65
C GLY A 33 1.95 -10.48 -0.60
N GLN A 34 1.61 -11.06 -1.74
CA GLN A 34 1.99 -10.60 -3.06
C GLN A 34 0.73 -10.14 -3.78
N HIS A 35 0.79 -8.97 -4.40
CA HIS A 35 -0.29 -8.40 -5.18
C HIS A 35 0.01 -8.59 -6.67
N GLY A 36 -0.41 -9.71 -7.25
CA GLY A 36 -0.11 -10.03 -8.66
C GLY A 36 -0.61 -8.97 -9.64
N HIS A 37 -1.77 -8.35 -9.36
CA HIS A 37 -2.33 -7.26 -10.19
C HIS A 37 -1.44 -6.01 -10.21
N MET A 38 -0.71 -5.74 -9.12
CA MET A 38 0.11 -4.53 -8.99
C MET A 38 1.62 -4.81 -9.04
N GLY A 39 2.03 -6.07 -9.12
CA GLY A 39 3.44 -6.46 -9.05
C GLY A 39 4.14 -5.87 -7.81
N THR A 40 3.47 -5.92 -6.65
CA THR A 40 3.99 -5.46 -5.36
C THR A 40 3.90 -6.56 -4.33
N HIS A 41 4.64 -6.41 -3.24
CA HIS A 41 4.56 -7.28 -2.08
C HIS A 41 4.63 -6.44 -0.79
N ASN A 42 4.14 -7.02 0.32
CA ASN A 42 4.05 -6.29 1.56
C ASN A 42 4.36 -7.11 2.83
N ARG A 43 4.49 -6.38 3.93
CA ARG A 43 4.49 -6.85 5.32
C ARG A 43 3.62 -5.93 6.15
N LEU A 44 3.01 -6.48 7.19
CA LEU A 44 1.98 -5.78 7.96
C LEU A 44 2.36 -5.69 9.44
N LEU A 45 1.84 -4.64 10.09
CA LEU A 45 1.81 -4.51 11.54
C LEU A 45 0.39 -4.10 11.95
N GLY A 46 -0.26 -4.92 12.77
CA GLY A 46 -1.58 -4.60 13.32
C GLY A 46 -1.50 -3.49 14.37
N LEU A 47 -2.41 -2.52 14.30
CA LEU A 47 -2.52 -1.38 15.21
C LEU A 47 -3.90 -1.32 15.90
N GLY A 48 -4.60 -2.45 15.99
CA GLY A 48 -5.98 -2.55 16.47
C GLY A 48 -6.97 -2.62 15.31
N ASP A 49 -7.77 -1.59 15.13
CA ASP A 49 -8.75 -1.44 14.03
C ASP A 49 -8.12 -0.90 12.73
N LEU A 50 -6.83 -0.56 12.78
CA LEU A 50 -5.99 -0.12 11.68
C LEU A 50 -4.76 -1.05 11.55
N TYR A 51 -4.03 -0.90 10.46
CA TYR A 51 -2.72 -1.51 10.31
C TYR A 51 -1.72 -0.56 9.62
N LEU A 52 -0.44 -0.89 9.74
CA LEU A 52 0.64 -0.30 8.96
C LEU A 52 1.06 -1.32 7.90
N GLU A 53 1.12 -0.90 6.65
CA GLU A 53 1.63 -1.67 5.53
C GLU A 53 3.01 -1.14 5.15
N VAL A 54 4.01 -2.03 5.10
CA VAL A 54 5.24 -1.77 4.35
C VAL A 54 5.07 -2.43 2.99
N ILE A 55 5.20 -1.65 1.92
CA ILE A 55 4.97 -2.10 0.55
C ILE A 55 6.14 -1.68 -0.35
N ALA A 56 6.52 -2.59 -1.25
CA ALA A 56 7.53 -2.35 -2.28
C ALA A 56 7.14 -3.06 -3.59
N VAL A 57 7.82 -2.70 -4.67
CA VAL A 57 7.73 -3.45 -5.93
C VAL A 57 8.28 -4.86 -5.72
N ASP A 58 7.55 -5.88 -6.14
CA ASP A 58 8.05 -7.26 -6.11
C ASP A 58 8.95 -7.48 -7.34
N PRO A 59 10.27 -7.66 -7.17
CA PRO A 59 11.20 -7.82 -8.29
C PRO A 59 11.00 -9.13 -9.06
N ALA A 60 10.28 -10.11 -8.48
CA ALA A 60 9.95 -11.36 -9.13
C ALA A 60 8.63 -11.31 -9.93
N ALA A 61 7.81 -10.27 -9.73
CA ALA A 61 6.55 -10.10 -10.43
C ALA A 61 6.74 -9.34 -11.76
N PRO A 62 5.98 -9.67 -12.81
CA PRO A 62 5.98 -8.87 -14.03
C PRO A 62 5.47 -7.45 -13.74
N ALA A 63 6.02 -6.46 -14.44
CA ALA A 63 5.50 -5.10 -14.36
C ALA A 63 4.08 -5.03 -14.96
N PRO A 64 3.10 -4.44 -14.26
CA PRO A 64 1.78 -4.23 -14.83
C PRO A 64 1.82 -3.23 -15.99
N ALA A 65 0.80 -3.25 -16.84
CA ALA A 65 0.66 -2.32 -17.96
C ALA A 65 0.15 -0.92 -17.54
N TRP A 66 -0.03 -0.69 -16.24
CA TRP A 66 -0.53 0.54 -15.62
C TRP A 66 0.35 0.93 -14.44
N PRO A 67 0.30 2.20 -13.97
CA PRO A 67 1.08 2.65 -12.82
C PRO A 67 0.75 1.88 -11.55
N ARG A 68 1.78 1.55 -10.76
CA ARG A 68 1.63 0.90 -9.46
C ARG A 68 1.01 1.82 -8.41
N TRP A 69 0.49 1.23 -7.34
CA TRP A 69 -0.01 1.99 -6.19
C TRP A 69 1.09 2.89 -5.62
N PHE A 70 0.65 3.99 -5.02
CA PHE A 70 1.51 4.88 -4.23
C PHE A 70 2.71 5.47 -4.98
N ASP A 71 2.60 5.55 -6.32
CA ASP A 71 3.66 6.02 -7.22
C ASP A 71 4.99 5.25 -7.04
N LEU A 72 4.89 3.95 -6.72
CA LEU A 72 6.05 3.09 -6.49
C LEU A 72 6.99 2.99 -7.71
N ASP A 73 6.50 3.27 -8.92
CA ASP A 73 7.33 3.28 -10.13
C ASP A 73 8.33 4.45 -10.17
N HIS A 74 8.07 5.52 -9.42
CA HIS A 74 8.96 6.68 -9.28
C HIS A 74 9.48 6.86 -7.86
N PHE A 75 9.18 5.92 -6.97
CA PHE A 75 9.69 5.94 -5.61
C PHE A 75 11.21 5.74 -5.61
N SER A 76 11.90 6.54 -4.80
CA SER A 76 13.32 6.40 -4.52
C SER A 76 13.65 6.94 -3.14
N GLY A 77 14.81 6.53 -2.63
CA GLY A 77 15.34 6.97 -1.35
C GLY A 77 14.82 6.16 -0.16
N PRO A 78 15.02 6.66 1.07
CA PRO A 78 14.79 5.88 2.27
C PRO A 78 13.29 5.58 2.48
N PRO A 79 12.97 4.48 3.19
CA PRO A 79 11.61 4.14 3.56
C PRO A 79 10.89 5.29 4.26
N ARG A 80 9.67 5.58 3.83
CA ARG A 80 8.86 6.66 4.41
C ARG A 80 7.37 6.40 4.26
N LEU A 81 6.59 7.03 5.13
CA LEU A 81 5.15 7.11 4.96
C LEU A 81 4.85 7.81 3.63
N ALA A 82 4.26 7.08 2.69
CA ALA A 82 3.96 7.58 1.35
C ALA A 82 2.48 7.92 1.22
N ASN A 83 1.61 7.07 1.76
CA ASN A 83 0.16 7.16 1.56
C ASN A 83 -0.64 6.76 2.81
N TRP A 84 -1.91 7.11 2.77
CA TRP A 84 -2.97 6.63 3.66
C TRP A 84 -4.10 6.09 2.78
N VAL A 85 -4.77 5.05 3.27
CA VAL A 85 -5.85 4.38 2.54
C VAL A 85 -7.12 4.46 3.35
N ALA A 86 -8.24 4.64 2.67
CA ALA A 86 -9.54 4.75 3.30
C ALA A 86 -10.51 3.74 2.72
N ARG A 87 -11.23 3.05 3.61
CA ARG A 87 -12.28 2.09 3.27
C ARG A 87 -13.64 2.77 3.25
N CYS A 88 -14.56 2.23 2.45
CA CYS A 88 -15.95 2.65 2.39
C CYS A 88 -16.86 1.43 2.21
N ASP A 89 -18.15 1.63 2.45
CA ASP A 89 -19.16 0.58 2.31
C ASP A 89 -19.71 0.49 0.87
N ASP A 90 -19.57 1.56 0.07
CA ASP A 90 -20.05 1.68 -1.31
C ASP A 90 -19.05 2.50 -2.14
N LEU A 91 -18.15 1.81 -2.85
CA LEU A 91 -17.10 2.46 -3.63
C LEU A 91 -17.65 3.21 -4.85
N ASP A 92 -18.72 2.72 -5.46
CA ASP A 92 -19.34 3.35 -6.63
C ASP A 92 -19.96 4.69 -6.25
N ALA A 93 -20.66 4.77 -5.11
CA ALA A 93 -21.22 6.01 -4.60
C ALA A 93 -20.14 7.04 -4.24
N GLU A 94 -19.04 6.61 -3.59
CA GLU A 94 -17.95 7.53 -3.20
C GLU A 94 -17.17 8.02 -4.44
N ILE A 95 -17.01 7.20 -5.48
CA ILE A 95 -16.42 7.63 -6.77
C ILE A 95 -17.32 8.65 -7.48
N ALA A 96 -18.64 8.42 -7.51
CA ALA A 96 -19.58 9.35 -8.12
C ALA A 96 -19.59 10.73 -7.43
N ALA A 97 -19.28 10.76 -6.13
CA ALA A 97 -19.15 12.00 -5.35
C ALA A 97 -17.74 12.63 -5.39
N SER A 98 -16.74 11.95 -5.96
CA SER A 98 -15.35 12.39 -5.97
C SER A 98 -15.04 13.42 -7.06
N PRO A 99 -13.97 14.23 -6.89
CA PRO A 99 -13.53 15.17 -7.93
C PRO A 99 -13.15 14.48 -9.25
N ALA A 100 -13.16 15.24 -10.33
CA ALA A 100 -12.65 14.78 -11.62
C ALA A 100 -11.18 14.33 -11.51
N GLY A 101 -10.83 13.23 -12.20
CA GLY A 101 -9.50 12.61 -12.13
C GLY A 101 -9.39 11.45 -11.14
N ILE A 102 -10.47 11.10 -10.43
CA ILE A 102 -10.56 9.84 -9.70
C ILE A 102 -10.47 8.65 -10.68
N GLY A 103 -9.72 7.62 -10.31
CA GLY A 103 -9.52 6.43 -11.14
C GLY A 103 -10.79 5.58 -11.27
N ALA A 104 -10.69 4.48 -12.02
CA ALA A 104 -11.74 3.48 -12.11
C ALA A 104 -11.61 2.45 -10.97
N PRO A 105 -12.72 1.98 -10.38
CA PRO A 105 -12.67 0.89 -9.40
C PRO A 105 -12.12 -0.38 -10.06
N VAL A 106 -11.26 -1.08 -9.33
CA VAL A 106 -10.65 -2.34 -9.76
C VAL A 106 -11.06 -3.43 -8.79
N ALA A 107 -11.71 -4.47 -9.31
CA ALA A 107 -11.98 -5.67 -8.53
C ALA A 107 -10.69 -6.51 -8.42
N LEU A 108 -10.23 -6.73 -7.20
CA LEU A 108 -9.09 -7.60 -6.90
C LEU A 108 -9.64 -8.94 -6.40
N SER A 109 -9.14 -10.04 -6.96
CA SER A 109 -9.52 -11.42 -6.64
C SER A 109 -8.44 -12.14 -5.85
#